data_AF-L5KTJ7-F1
#
_entry.id   AF-L5KTJ7-F1
#
_cell.length_a   1.000
_cell.length_b   1.000
_cell.length_c   1.000
_cell.angle_alpha   90.00
_cell.angle_beta   90.00
_cell.angle_gamma   90.00
#
_symmetry.space_group_name_H-M   'P 1'
#
loop_
_entity.id
_entity.type
_entity.pdbx_description
1 polymer ?
#
loop_
_entity_poly.entity_id
_entity_poly.type
_entity_poly.pdbx_seq_one_letter_code
_entity_poly.pdbx_strand_id
1 'polypeptide(L)' 'MKGPEVNSFIEKGKRMECPPECPPEMYALMSDCWTYRWEDRPDFLTVEQRMRTYYYSLASKAEAPPDCEKGAEAACA' A
#
# COMPACT_ATOMS: atom_id res chain seq x y z
N MET A 1 -11.79 6.97 17.83
CA MET A 1 -11.86 5.58 18.30
C MET A 1 -11.05 5.49 19.59
N LYS A 2 -11.67 5.12 20.71
CA LYS A 2 -11.00 4.92 22.02
C LYS A 2 -10.62 3.45 22.21
N GLY A 3 -9.76 3.14 23.19
CA GLY A 3 -9.19 1.80 23.41
C GLY A 3 -10.18 0.62 23.28
N PRO A 4 -11.31 0.61 24.01
CA PRO A 4 -12.29 -0.48 23.90
C PRO A 4 -12.93 -0.61 22.52
N GLU A 5 -13.16 0.50 21.84
CA GLU A 5 -13.75 0.52 20.49
C GLU A 5 -12.79 -0.11 19.46
N VAL A 6 -11.48 0.11 19.62
CA VAL A 6 -10.44 -0.51 18.77
C VAL A 6 -10.45 -2.03 18.96
N ASN A 7 -10.47 -2.51 20.20
CA ASN A 7 -10.46 -3.95 20.48
C ASN A 7 -11.65 -4.64 19.81
N SER A 8 -12.88 -4.13 20.03
CA SER A 8 -14.07 -4.70 19.40
C SER A 8 -14.07 -4.57 17.87
N PHE A 9 -13.41 -3.57 17.31
CA PHE A 9 -13.25 -3.42 15.86
C PHE A 9 -12.34 -4.52 15.29
N ILE A 10 -11.19 -4.76 15.94
CA ILE A 10 -10.20 -5.77 15.54
C ILE A 10 -10.74 -7.20 15.72
N GLU A 11 -11.45 -7.48 16.82
CA GLU A 11 -12.08 -8.78 17.11
C GLU A 11 -13.15 -9.17 16.09
N LYS A 12 -13.84 -8.18 15.50
CA LYS A 12 -14.79 -8.39 14.39
C LYS A 12 -14.11 -8.62 13.04
N GLY A 13 -12.78 -8.78 13.02
CA GLY A 13 -11.99 -8.96 11.81
C GLY A 13 -11.80 -7.69 10.99
N LYS A 14 -12.24 -6.52 11.48
CA LYS A 14 -12.08 -5.27 10.74
C LYS A 14 -10.66 -4.72 10.90
N ARG A 15 -10.17 -4.06 9.87
CA ARG A 15 -8.88 -3.34 9.83
C ARG A 15 -9.09 -1.94 9.26
N MET A 16 -8.10 -1.08 9.43
CA MET A 16 -8.14 0.26 8.86
C MET A 16 -8.21 0.18 7.33
N GLU A 17 -8.92 1.10 6.71
CA GLU A 17 -8.99 1.21 5.26
C GLU A 17 -7.63 1.63 4.67
N CYS A 18 -7.45 1.34 3.39
CA CYS A 18 -6.27 1.77 2.65
C CYS A 18 -6.22 3.31 2.61
N PRO A 19 -5.11 3.95 3.03
CA PRO A 19 -4.97 5.39 2.91
C PRO A 19 -5.02 5.85 1.44
N PRO A 20 -5.44 7.11 1.18
CA PRO A 20 -5.33 7.68 -0.15
C PRO A 20 -3.86 7.70 -0.59
N GLU A 21 -3.63 7.48 -1.89
CA GLU A 21 -2.30 7.41 -2.51
C GLU A 21 -1.41 6.26 -1.99
N CYS A 22 -1.97 5.32 -1.24
CA CYS A 22 -1.23 4.14 -0.79
C CYS A 22 -1.17 3.09 -1.92
N PRO A 23 0.03 2.59 -2.27
CA PRO A 23 0.20 1.55 -3.28
C PRO A 23 -0.44 0.23 -2.82
N PRO A 24 -1.06 -0.55 -3.73
CA PRO A 24 -1.69 -1.82 -3.39
C PRO A 24 -0.76 -2.80 -2.67
N GLU A 25 0.51 -2.85 -3.06
CA GLU A 25 1.52 -3.77 -2.52
C GLU A 25 1.85 -3.46 -1.05
N MET A 26 1.88 -2.17 -0.68
CA MET A 26 2.14 -1.77 0.72
C MET A 26 0.92 -2.03 1.59
N TYR A 27 -0.29 -1.77 1.09
CA TYR A 27 -1.50 -2.09 1.83
C TYR A 27 -1.70 -3.60 2.02
N ALA A 28 -1.34 -4.41 1.02
CA ALA A 28 -1.28 -5.86 1.16
C ALA A 28 -0.30 -6.28 2.27
N LEU A 29 0.90 -5.70 2.30
CA LEU A 29 1.88 -5.96 3.36
C LEU A 29 1.35 -5.55 4.75
N MET A 30 0.74 -4.38 4.89
CA MET A 30 0.12 -3.95 6.15
C MET A 30 -0.99 -4.91 6.59
N SER A 31 -1.81 -5.38 5.64
CA SER A 31 -2.89 -6.34 5.92
C SER A 31 -2.33 -7.66 6.47
N ASP A 32 -1.25 -8.17 5.87
CA ASP A 32 -0.57 -9.38 6.34
C ASP A 32 0.01 -9.18 7.76
N CYS A 33 0.60 -8.02 8.05
CA CYS A 33 1.09 -7.65 9.38
C CYS A 33 -0.03 -7.56 10.44
N TRP A 34 -1.26 -7.27 10.04
CA TRP A 34 -2.43 -7.18 10.92
C TRP A 34 -3.24 -8.47 11.00
N THR A 35 -2.68 -9.60 10.53
CA THR A 35 -3.30 -10.92 10.70
C THR A 35 -3.56 -11.19 12.19
N TYR A 36 -4.76 -11.69 12.50
CA TYR A 36 -5.22 -11.82 13.88
C TYR A 36 -4.29 -12.74 14.70
N ARG A 37 -4.07 -13.94 14.18
CA ARG A 37 -3.11 -14.91 14.72
C ARG A 37 -1.70 -14.40 14.47
N TRP A 38 -0.89 -14.37 15.52
CA TRP A 38 0.46 -13.79 15.45
C TRP A 38 1.45 -14.73 14.75
N GLU A 39 1.19 -16.03 14.78
CA GLU A 39 1.99 -17.06 14.12
C GLU A 39 1.88 -17.00 12.58
N ASP A 40 0.78 -16.44 12.07
CA ASP A 40 0.52 -16.27 10.64
C ASP A 40 1.06 -14.94 10.09
N ARG A 41 1.61 -14.07 10.96
CA ARG A 41 2.19 -12.79 10.54
C ARG A 41 3.56 -13.00 9.90
N PRO A 42 3.93 -12.20 8.88
CA PRO A 42 5.27 -12.26 8.33
C PRO A 42 6.30 -11.84 9.38
N ASP A 43 7.45 -12.50 9.37
CA ASP A 43 8.61 -12.08 10.15
C ASP A 43 9.25 -10.82 9.55
N PHE A 44 10.14 -10.19 10.32
CA PHE A 44 10.80 -8.97 9.84
C PHE A 44 11.68 -9.22 8.62
N LEU A 45 12.23 -10.41 8.44
CA LEU A 45 13.00 -10.75 7.24
C LEU A 45 12.11 -10.64 5.99
N THR A 46 10.90 -11.19 6.04
CA THR A 46 9.91 -11.13 4.97
C THR A 46 9.39 -9.71 4.74
N VAL A 47 9.07 -9.00 5.81
CA VAL A 47 8.59 -7.60 5.74
C VAL A 47 9.65 -6.71 5.07
N GLU A 48 10.90 -6.82 5.51
CA GLU A 48 12.02 -6.04 5.00
C GLU A 48 12.24 -6.29 3.51
N GLN A 49 12.27 -7.54 3.07
CA GLN A 49 12.42 -7.90 1.66
C GLN A 49 11.31 -7.31 0.78
N ARG A 50 10.05 -7.38 1.23
CA ARG A 50 8.90 -6.84 0.50
C ARG A 50 8.96 -5.32 0.42
N MET A 51 9.25 -4.64 1.54
CA MET A 51 9.40 -3.19 1.56
C MET A 51 10.54 -2.73 0.66
N ARG A 52 11.70 -3.39 0.71
CA ARG A 52 12.86 -3.07 -0.11
C ARG A 52 12.58 -3.20 -1.60
N THR A 53 11.91 -4.29 -1.99
CA THR A 53 11.50 -4.53 -3.38
C THR A 53 10.61 -3.41 -3.89
N TYR A 54 9.60 -3.02 -3.11
CA TYR A 54 8.72 -1.91 -3.44
C TYR A 54 9.49 -0.58 -3.54
N TYR A 55 10.34 -0.28 -2.56
CA TYR A 55 11.13 0.94 -2.52
C TYR A 55 12.01 1.11 -3.78
N TYR A 56 12.71 0.06 -4.21
CA TYR A 56 13.52 0.13 -5.43
C TYR A 56 12.68 0.29 -6.70
N SER A 57 11.45 -0.24 -6.73
CA SER A 57 10.52 0.00 -7.84
C SER A 57 10.08 1.46 -7.96
N LEU A 58 10.02 2.19 -6.84
CA LEU A 58 9.76 3.63 -6.83
C LEU A 58 10.99 4.43 -7.24
N ALA A 59 12.13 4.12 -6.63
CA ALA A 59 13.38 4.84 -6.87
C ALA A 59 13.81 4.76 -8.34
N SER A 60 13.53 3.65 -9.02
CA SER A 60 13.82 3.47 -10.46
C SER A 60 12.85 4.21 -11.39
N LYS A 61 11.67 4.62 -10.93
CA LYS A 61 10.68 5.38 -11.71
C LYS A 61 10.81 6.90 -11.56
N ALA A 62 11.62 7.37 -10.62
CA ALA A 62 11.80 8.79 -10.32
C ALA A 62 12.58 9.59 -11.40
N GLU A 63 13.07 8.92 -12.45
CA GLU A 63 13.80 9.54 -13.57
C GLU A 63 13.03 9.50 -14.91
N ALA A 64 11.70 9.44 -14.90
CA ALA A 64 10.91 9.70 -16.11
C ALA A 64 10.56 11.21 -16.18
N PRO A 65 10.88 11.93 -17.28
CA PRO A 65 10.46 13.32 -17.44
C PRO A 65 8.93 13.41 -17.46
N PRO A 66 8.35 14.57 -17.07
CA PRO A 66 6.90 14.74 -17.05
C PRO A 66 6.33 14.55 -18.46
N ASP A 67 5.49 13.52 -18.61
CA ASP A 67 4.75 13.23 -19.83
C ASP A 67 3.81 14.40 -20.15
N CYS A 68 3.93 14.90 -21.38
CA CYS A 68 3.16 16.00 -21.95
C CYS A 68 1.66 15.76 -21.76
N GLU A 69 0.98 16.68 -21.08
CA GLU A 69 -0.47 16.64 -20.88
C GLU A 69 -1.21 16.47 -22.21
N LYS A 70 -2.12 15.50 -22.23
CA LYS A 70 -3.02 15.18 -23.34
C LYS A 70 -3.61 16.43 -24.00
N GLY A 71 -3.32 16.60 -25.29
CA GLY A 71 -4.03 17.53 -26.16
C GLY A 71 -3.95 17.07 -27.62
N ALA A 72 -4.89 16.23 -28.04
CA ALA A 72 -5.17 16.01 -29.46
C ALA A 72 -6.66 15.69 -29.64
N GLU A 73 -7.48 16.73 -29.51
CA GLU A 73 -8.74 16.83 -30.24
C GLU A 73 -8.54 17.84 -31.39
N ALA A 74 -9.20 17.56 -32.52
CA ALA A 74 -9.45 18.41 -33.69
C ALA A 74 -8.42 18.40 -34.86
N ALA A 75 -8.79 17.60 -35.87
CA ALA A 75 -9.05 17.98 -37.27
C ALA A 75 -8.04 18.79 -38.13
N CYS A 76 -7.78 18.22 -39.32
CA CYS A 76 -7.70 18.82 -40.67
C CYS A 76 -6.53 19.75 -41.04
N ALA A 77 -5.67 19.28 -41.96
CA ALA A 77 -5.51 19.80 -43.33
C ALA A 77 -4.67 18.82 -44.17
#